data_AF-A0A9Q1BWK8-F1
#
_entry.id   AF-A0A9Q1BWK8-F1
#
_cell.length_a   1.000
_cell.length_b   1.000
_cell.length_c   1.000
_cell.angle_alpha   90.00
_cell.angle_beta   90.00
_cell.angle_gamma   90.00
#
_symmetry.space_group_name_H-M   'P 1'
#
loop_
_entity.id
_entity.type
_entity.pdbx_description
1 polymer ?
#
loop_
_entity_poly.entity_id
_entity_poly.type
_entity_poly.pdbx_seq_one_letter_code
_entity_poly.pdbx_strand_id
1 'polypeptide(L)'
;MATDCSMGCNCSAGQLMCDKDIQCSSNAVCEERGGLRQCNSSPGYAGDGVTCATSSSAATNCLDVFNGNSVSGVYNIKRVAWTGLPFEIYCNMIDGGGWTVSNKCSHRIFHIFIARAVTESI
;
A
#
# COMPACT_ATOMS: atom_id res chain seq x y z
N MET A 1 -23.10 2.21 18.82
CA MET A 1 -21.81 2.54 19.45
C MET A 1 -20.73 1.77 18.70
N ALA A 2 -19.98 2.29 17.73
CA ALA A 2 -19.85 3.65 17.19
C ALA A 2 -20.38 3.69 15.75
N THR A 3 -21.47 4.42 15.53
CA THR A 3 -22.24 4.44 14.28
C THR A 3 -22.00 5.69 13.43
N ASP A 4 -21.01 6.50 13.79
CA ASP A 4 -20.76 7.77 13.11
C ASP A 4 -19.27 8.00 12.91
N CYS A 5 -18.76 7.32 11.89
CA CYS A 5 -17.56 7.72 11.14
C CYS A 5 -17.98 8.09 9.71
N SER A 6 -19.20 8.64 9.57
CA SER A 6 -19.78 9.04 8.28
C SER A 6 -19.42 10.49 7.92
N MET A 7 -18.64 11.18 8.76
CA MET A 7 -18.30 12.59 8.57
C MET A 7 -16.82 12.77 8.21
N GLY A 8 -16.53 13.08 6.95
CA GLY A 8 -15.21 13.51 6.51
C GLY A 8 -15.11 15.03 6.58
N CYS A 9 -14.26 15.55 7.46
CA CYS A 9 -14.04 16.99 7.58
C CYS A 9 -12.76 17.42 6.88
N ASN A 10 -12.86 18.37 5.95
CA ASN A 10 -11.72 19.00 5.30
C ASN A 10 -11.66 20.49 5.68
N CYS A 11 -10.46 21.01 5.90
CA CYS A 11 -10.26 22.42 6.18
C CYS A 11 -9.93 23.16 4.88
N SER A 12 -10.85 23.99 4.40
CA SER A 12 -10.66 24.81 3.19
C SER A 12 -10.88 26.28 3.53
N ALA A 13 -9.93 27.14 3.15
CA ALA A 13 -9.96 28.59 3.42
C ALA A 13 -10.20 28.98 4.91
N GLY A 14 -9.70 28.18 5.85
CA GLY A 14 -9.86 28.42 7.29
C GLY A 14 -11.21 27.99 7.87
N GLN A 15 -12.06 27.34 7.06
CA GLN A 15 -13.34 26.81 7.47
C GLN A 15 -13.35 25.27 7.43
N LEU A 16 -13.81 24.64 8.50
CA LEU A 16 -13.99 23.20 8.59
C LEU A 16 -15.27 22.80 7.84
N MET A 17 -15.13 22.14 6.69
CA MET A 17 -16.22 21.60 5.89
C MET A 17 -16.36 20.11 6.17
N CYS A 18 -17.46 19.69 6.80
CA CYS A 18 -17.74 18.30 7.10
C CYS A 18 -18.85 17.75 6.21
N ASP A 19 -18.56 16.69 5.47
CA ASP A 19 -19.52 15.96 4.64
C ASP A 19 -19.95 14.67 5.35
N LYS A 20 -21.26 14.51 5.58
CA LYS A 20 -21.88 13.41 6.35
C LYS A 20 -22.14 12.15 5.52
N ASP A 21 -21.85 12.16 4.23
CA ASP A 21 -22.05 11.03 3.33
C ASP A 21 -20.74 10.26 3.06
N ILE A 22 -19.64 10.66 3.68
CA ILE A 22 -18.34 10.00 3.53
C ILE A 22 -18.29 8.75 4.41
N GLN A 23 -18.50 7.59 3.80
CA GLN A 23 -18.31 6.29 4.43
C GLN A 23 -16.83 5.89 4.36
N CYS A 24 -16.22 5.51 5.49
CA CYS A 24 -14.89 4.92 5.47
C CYS A 24 -14.86 3.66 4.59
N SER A 25 -13.70 3.37 3.99
CA SER A 25 -13.50 2.09 3.32
C SER A 25 -13.75 0.93 4.30
N SER A 26 -14.21 -0.22 3.78
CA SER A 26 -14.28 -1.47 4.53
C SER A 26 -12.93 -1.91 5.11
N ASN A 27 -11.83 -1.40 4.54
CA ASN A 27 -10.46 -1.65 5.01
C ASN A 27 -9.86 -0.48 5.80
N ALA A 28 -10.68 0.41 6.36
CA ALA A 28 -10.24 1.52 7.18
C ALA A 28 -10.68 1.35 8.65
N VAL A 29 -9.88 1.88 9.57
CA VAL A 29 -10.20 2.03 10.98
C VAL A 29 -10.58 3.48 11.24
N CYS A 30 -11.66 3.70 11.98
CA CYS A 30 -12.05 5.02 12.44
C CYS A 30 -11.23 5.37 13.69
N GLU A 31 -10.36 6.38 13.61
CA GLU A 31 -9.54 6.84 14.73
C GLU A 31 -9.82 8.31 15.06
N GLU A 32 -9.72 8.67 16.35
CA GLU A 32 -9.99 10.03 16.84
C GLU A 32 -8.66 10.72 17.16
N ARG A 33 -8.27 11.72 16.36
CA ARG A 33 -6.99 12.44 16.51
C ARG A 33 -7.26 13.93 16.70
N GLY A 34 -6.96 14.44 17.89
CA GLY A 34 -7.16 15.85 18.21
C GLY A 34 -8.64 16.28 18.28
N GLY A 35 -9.55 15.34 18.61
CA GLY A 35 -11.00 15.61 18.69
C GLY A 35 -11.75 15.56 17.35
N LEU A 36 -11.06 15.18 16.27
CA LEU A 36 -11.64 14.94 14.96
C LEU A 36 -11.58 13.43 14.65
N ARG A 37 -12.69 12.85 14.19
CA ARG A 37 -12.73 11.47 13.70
C ARG A 37 -12.33 11.45 12.23
N GLN A 38 -11.36 10.60 11.89
CA GLN A 38 -10.90 10.43 10.51
C GLN A 38 -10.79 8.93 10.21
N CYS A 39 -11.17 8.57 8.98
CA CYS A 39 -10.90 7.24 8.45
C CYS A 39 -9.38 7.12 8.22
N ASN A 40 -8.74 6.14 8.85
CA ASN A 40 -7.36 5.79 8.61
C ASN A 40 -7.29 4.41 7.96
N SER A 41 -6.45 4.23 6.95
CA SER A 41 -6.34 2.92 6.28
C SER A 41 -5.81 1.88 7.28
N SER A 42 -6.41 0.69 7.30
CA SER A 42 -5.93 -0.42 8.13
C SER A 42 -4.51 -0.80 7.73
N PRO A 43 -3.72 -1.41 8.63
CA PRO A 43 -2.41 -1.96 8.27
C PRO A 43 -2.50 -2.86 7.03
N GLY A 44 -1.63 -2.63 6.05
CA GLY A 44 -1.68 -3.34 4.76
C GLY A 44 -2.60 -2.73 3.70
N TYR A 45 -3.18 -1.55 3.98
CA TYR A 45 -3.93 -0.74 3.03
C TYR A 45 -3.39 0.70 3.01
N ALA A 46 -3.43 1.33 1.85
CA ALA A 46 -2.99 2.70 1.65
C ALA A 46 -4.06 3.50 0.90
N GLY A 47 -4.22 4.77 1.30
CA GLY A 47 -5.23 5.66 0.75
C GLY A 47 -5.60 6.79 1.71
N ASP A 48 -6.67 7.50 1.38
CA ASP A 48 -7.22 8.64 2.13
C ASP A 48 -8.19 8.22 3.24
N GLY A 49 -8.30 6.92 3.54
CA GLY A 49 -9.23 6.36 4.53
C GLY A 49 -10.63 6.09 3.98
N VAL A 50 -11.06 6.81 2.95
CA VAL A 50 -12.33 6.58 2.22
C VAL A 50 -12.11 5.54 1.11
N THR A 51 -10.97 5.64 0.44
CA THR A 51 -10.51 4.74 -0.62
C THR A 51 -9.22 4.08 -0.17
N CYS A 52 -9.37 3.02 0.62
CA CYS A 52 -8.24 2.19 1.04
C CYS A 52 -8.02 1.08 0.02
N ALA A 53 -6.96 1.20 -0.78
CA ALA A 53 -6.50 0.13 -1.65
C ALA A 53 -5.54 -0.77 -0.88
N THR A 54 -5.50 -2.06 -1.21
CA THR A 54 -4.44 -2.94 -0.70
C THR A 54 -3.09 -2.29 -1.00
N SER A 55 -2.17 -2.37 -0.04
CA SER A 55 -0.84 -1.74 -0.11
C SER A 55 -0.07 -2.01 -1.40
N SER A 56 -0.49 -2.94 -2.27
CA SER A 56 -0.01 -3.06 -3.65
C SER A 56 0.06 -1.74 -4.46
N SER A 57 -0.77 -0.73 -4.18
CA SER A 57 -0.67 0.59 -4.84
C SER A 57 0.37 1.54 -4.23
N ALA A 58 0.84 1.25 -3.01
CA ALA A 58 1.92 1.95 -2.31
C ALA A 58 3.21 1.12 -2.19
N ALA A 59 3.13 -0.17 -2.48
CA ALA A 59 4.23 -1.10 -2.42
C ALA A 59 5.19 -0.74 -3.54
N THR A 60 6.35 -0.26 -3.13
CA THR A 60 7.46 0.06 -4.04
C THR A 60 8.29 -1.17 -4.34
N ASN A 61 8.14 -2.21 -3.52
CA ASN A 61 8.88 -3.46 -3.61
C ASN A 61 8.19 -4.59 -2.82
N CYS A 62 8.71 -5.82 -2.93
CA CYS A 62 8.14 -6.99 -2.26
C CYS A 62 8.24 -6.98 -0.73
N LEU A 63 9.18 -6.22 -0.14
CA LEU A 63 9.26 -6.06 1.31
C LEU A 63 8.07 -5.25 1.84
N ASP A 64 7.65 -4.22 1.12
CA ASP A 64 6.45 -3.44 1.47
C ASP A 64 5.19 -4.32 1.44
N VAL A 65 5.13 -5.26 0.48
CA VAL A 65 4.05 -6.25 0.41
C VAL A 65 4.13 -7.21 1.61
N PHE A 66 5.32 -7.66 2.00
CA PHE A 66 5.51 -8.62 3.10
C PHE A 66 5.09 -8.09 4.49
N ASN A 67 5.08 -6.78 4.70
CA ASN A 67 4.66 -6.11 5.95
C ASN A 67 3.14 -6.21 6.20
N GLY A 68 2.65 -7.43 6.40
CA GLY A 68 1.22 -7.74 6.58
C GLY A 68 0.67 -8.80 5.63
N ASN A 69 1.49 -9.31 4.70
CA ASN A 69 1.08 -10.35 3.74
C ASN A 69 2.11 -11.48 3.68
N SER A 70 1.66 -12.71 3.94
CA SER A 70 2.47 -13.93 3.92
C SER A 70 2.23 -14.81 2.69
N VAL A 71 1.44 -14.33 1.72
CA VAL A 71 1.08 -15.08 0.52
C VAL A 71 2.08 -14.78 -0.60
N SER A 72 2.68 -15.81 -1.19
CA SER A 72 3.53 -15.65 -2.38
C SER A 72 2.66 -15.51 -3.63
N GLY A 73 3.06 -14.64 -4.56
CA GLY A 73 2.25 -14.37 -5.74
C GLY A 73 2.78 -13.23 -6.59
N VAL A 74 2.04 -12.91 -7.65
CA VAL A 74 2.31 -11.75 -8.50
C VAL A 74 1.60 -10.53 -7.93
N TYR A 75 2.33 -9.44 -7.72
CA TYR A 75 1.85 -8.19 -7.16
C TYR A 75 2.15 -7.04 -8.11
N ASN A 76 1.24 -6.06 -8.14
CA ASN A 76 1.51 -4.78 -8.78
C ASN A 76 2.37 -3.93 -7.85
N ILE A 77 3.43 -3.34 -8.40
CA ILE A 77 4.39 -2.50 -7.69
C ILE A 77 4.50 -1.16 -8.40
N LYS A 78 4.51 -0.07 -7.63
CA LYS A 78 4.71 1.29 -8.15
C LYS A 78 5.81 1.98 -7.35
N ARG A 79 6.93 2.32 -7.98
CA ARG A 79 8.00 3.06 -7.31
C ARG A 79 7.62 4.52 -7.09
N VAL A 80 7.89 5.03 -5.89
CA VAL A 80 7.76 6.46 -5.57
C VAL A 80 8.73 7.25 -6.45
N ALA A 81 8.27 8.38 -6.99
CA ALA A 81 8.97 9.21 -7.99
C ALA A 81 9.08 8.63 -9.42
N TRP A 82 8.39 7.54 -9.76
CA TRP A 82 8.22 7.10 -11.14
C TRP A 82 6.90 7.64 -11.73
N THR A 83 6.97 8.29 -12.89
CA THR A 83 5.79 8.73 -13.66
C THR A 83 5.15 7.60 -14.47
N GLY A 84 5.78 6.42 -14.48
CA GLY A 84 5.27 5.23 -15.14
C GLY A 84 4.09 4.58 -14.41
N LEU A 85 3.42 3.68 -15.14
CA LEU A 85 2.36 2.83 -14.58
C LEU A 85 2.96 1.78 -13.62
N PRO A 86 2.15 1.29 -12.66
CA PRO A 86 2.51 0.10 -11.89
C PRO A 86 2.84 -1.09 -12.80
N PHE A 87 3.73 -1.97 -12.34
CA PHE A 87 4.10 -3.18 -13.07
C PHE A 87 4.02 -4.41 -12.16
N GLU A 88 3.81 -5.57 -12.79
CA GLU A 88 3.68 -6.84 -12.09
C GLU A 88 5.04 -7.45 -11.76
N ILE A 89 5.21 -7.94 -10.53
CA ILE A 89 6.39 -8.69 -10.11
C ILE A 89 5.99 -9.85 -9.21
N TYR A 90 6.73 -10.96 -9.30
CA TYR A 90 6.53 -12.08 -8.40
C TYR A 90 7.27 -11.84 -7.07
N CYS A 91 6.51 -11.83 -5.98
CA CYS A 91 7.04 -11.74 -4.63
C CYS A 91 6.93 -13.09 -3.92
N ASN A 92 8.06 -13.57 -3.42
CA ASN A 92 8.12 -14.76 -2.57
C ASN A 92 8.11 -14.33 -1.09
N MET A 93 7.09 -14.79 -0.36
CA MET A 93 6.83 -14.46 1.04
C MET A 93 7.18 -15.59 2.01
N ILE A 94 7.76 -16.69 1.51
CA ILE A 94 8.21 -17.84 2.30
C ILE A 94 9.62 -17.55 2.87
N ASP A 95 10.00 -18.26 3.95
CA ASP A 95 11.35 -18.20 4.55
C ASP A 95 11.84 -16.78 4.87
N GLY A 96 11.01 -16.01 5.57
CA GLY A 96 11.33 -14.64 6.00
C GLY A 96 10.90 -13.54 5.01
N GLY A 97 10.40 -13.92 3.83
CA GLY A 97 9.63 -13.08 2.91
C GLY A 97 10.26 -11.78 2.40
N GLY A 98 9.51 -11.05 1.58
CA GLY A 98 9.98 -9.81 0.94
C GLY A 98 10.95 -10.04 -0.23
N TRP A 99 10.98 -11.24 -0.78
CA TRP A 99 11.88 -11.61 -1.87
C TRP A 99 11.30 -11.22 -3.22
N THR A 100 12.10 -10.51 -3.99
CA THR A 100 11.79 -10.16 -5.39
C THR A 100 12.50 -11.16 -6.30
N VAL A 101 11.74 -11.85 -7.15
CA VAL A 101 12.31 -12.75 -8.16
C VAL A 101 12.46 -11.99 -9.47
N SER A 102 13.70 -11.84 -9.93
CA SER A 102 14.02 -11.16 -11.18
C SER A 102 14.81 -12.08 -12.10
N ASN A 103 14.45 -12.08 -13.39
CA ASN A 103 15.14 -12.85 -14.41
C ASN A 103 16.05 -11.91 -15.18
N LYS A 104 17.34 -12.24 -15.28
CA LYS A 104 18.28 -11.52 -16.15
C LYS A 104 18.81 -12.50 -17.20
N CYS A 105 18.82 -12.07 -18.46
CA CYS A 105 19.48 -12.79 -19.54
C CYS A 105 20.85 -12.17 -19.76
N SER A 106 21.91 -12.97 -19.62
CA SER A 106 23.29 -12.56 -19.92
C SER A 106 23.98 -13.68 -20.68
N HIS A 107 24.74 -13.36 -21.73
CA HIS A 107 25.44 -14.36 -22.55
C HIS A 107 24.54 -15.50 -23.07
N ARG A 108 23.26 -15.22 -23.37
CA ARG A 108 22.23 -16.23 -23.76
C ARG A 108 21.94 -17.29 -22.69
N ILE A 109 22.34 -17.04 -21.45
CA ILE A 109 22.05 -17.86 -20.28
C ILE A 109 20.99 -17.14 -19.45
N PHE A 110 19.95 -17.88 -19.04
CA PHE A 110 18.92 -17.39 -18.12
C PHE A 110 19.42 -17.54 -16.69
N HIS A 111 19.61 -16.42 -16.01
CA HIS A 111 19.91 -16.40 -14.59
C HIS A 111 18.68 -15.94 -13.80
N ILE A 112 18.29 -16.73 -12.82
CA ILE A 112 17.24 -16.40 -11.86
C ILE A 112 17.94 -15.77 -10.65
N PHE A 113 17.60 -14.51 -10.37
CA PHE A 113 18.10 -13.79 -9.21
C PHE A 113 16.96 -13.59 -8.22
N ILE A 114 17.13 -14.17 -7.04
CA ILE A 114 16.25 -13.95 -5.90
C ILE A 114 16.99 -12.98 -4.98
N ALA A 115 16.47 -11.76 -4.86
CA ALA A 115 17.04 -10.74 -3.99
C ALA A 115 15.97 -10.25 -3.03
N ARG A 116 16.32 -10.07 -1.76
CA ARG A 116 15.42 -9.41 -0.82
C ARG A 116 15.39 -7.94 -1.20
N ALA A 117 14.21 -7.34 -1.25
CA ALA A 117 14.08 -5.93 -1.53
C ALA A 117 14.56 -5.10 -0.34
N VAL A 118 15.86 -5.09 -0.10
CA VAL A 118 16.53 -3.97 0.56
C VAL A 118 16.75 -2.91 -0.51
N THR A 119 16.57 -1.65 -0.14
CA THR A 119 16.81 -0.47 -0.97
C THR A 119 18.28 -0.43 -1.44
N GLU A 120 18.65 -1.24 -2.41
CA GLU A 120 19.88 -1.08 -3.16
C GLU A 120 19.52 -0.50 -4.51
N SER A 121 19.78 0.80 -4.59
CA SER A 121 19.87 1.58 -5.81
C SER A 121 20.70 0.80 -6.83
N ILE A 122 20.05 0.37 -7.91
CA ILE A 122 20.72 0.02 -9.17
C ILE A 122 21.36 1.27 -9.76
#